data_AF-A0A5K3EHN3-F1
#
_entry.id   AF-A0A5K3EHN3-F1
#
_cell.length_a   1.000
_cell.length_b   1.000
_cell.length_c   1.000
_cell.angle_alpha   90.00
_cell.angle_beta   90.00
_cell.angle_gamma   90.00
#
_symmetry.space_group_name_H-M   'P 1'
#
loop_
_entity.id
_entity.type
_entity.pdbx_description
1 polymer ?
#
loop_
_entity_poly.entity_id
_entity_poly.type
_entity_poly.pdbx_seq_one_letter_code
_entity_poly.pdbx_strand_id
1 'polypeptide(L)'
;MAYCSQKTDTGLTEGILKTLHNQLGMCHRIPLCKIEEKWLALGLPLLRLQAIWTTGKFGYDAPWTHFLALAAAQISPTVSDTLALLCSLFTTDPEGSDPAIPFGLFTSLYYFLAAEIGSVPKSHVRHVIQHHAYNIQGSCGLISPRVFQHRMAPKLHPDQPK
;
A
#
# COMPACT_ATOMS: atom_id res chain seq x y z
N MET A 1 -10.31 -14.05 28.66
CA MET A 1 -10.15 -12.60 28.36
C MET A 1 -10.40 -12.43 26.88
N ALA A 2 -11.56 -11.89 26.50
CA ALA A 2 -11.91 -11.70 25.10
C ALA A 2 -11.09 -10.53 24.54
N TYR A 3 -10.21 -10.82 23.59
CA TYR A 3 -9.60 -9.79 22.75
C TYR A 3 -10.74 -9.18 21.94
N CYS A 4 -11.20 -8.01 22.34
CA CYS A 4 -12.11 -7.22 21.53
C CYS A 4 -11.32 -6.87 20.28
N SER A 5 -11.50 -7.65 19.20
CA SER A 5 -11.06 -7.27 17.88
C SER A 5 -11.75 -5.95 17.59
N GLN A 6 -11.03 -4.85 17.81
CA GLN A 6 -11.41 -3.53 17.34
C GLN A 6 -11.51 -3.67 15.83
N LYS A 7 -12.70 -4.01 15.33
CA LYS A 7 -13.13 -3.62 14.00
C LYS A 7 -13.08 -2.11 14.05
N THR A 8 -11.93 -1.55 13.69
CA THR A 8 -11.79 -0.13 13.48
C THR A 8 -12.80 0.19 12.38
N ASP A 9 -13.91 0.80 12.78
CA ASP A 9 -14.93 1.37 11.92
C ASP A 9 -14.30 2.61 11.27
N THR A 10 -13.36 2.37 10.38
CA THR A 10 -12.57 3.44 9.76
C THR A 10 -13.38 4.16 8.69
N GLY A 11 -14.52 3.59 8.29
CA GLY A 11 -15.26 3.94 7.07
C GLY A 11 -14.48 3.68 5.79
N LEU A 12 -13.17 3.40 5.86
CA LEU A 12 -12.29 3.21 4.73
C LEU A 12 -12.44 1.79 4.21
N THR A 13 -12.61 1.67 2.90
CA THR A 13 -12.74 0.38 2.21
C THR A 13 -11.90 0.40 0.95
N GLU A 14 -11.58 -0.77 0.42
CA GLU A 14 -10.90 -0.90 -0.88
C GLU A 14 -11.65 -0.13 -1.98
N GLY A 15 -12.98 -0.18 -2.00
CA GLY A 15 -13.79 0.56 -2.98
C GLY A 15 -13.63 2.08 -2.86
N ILE A 16 -13.47 2.61 -1.65
CA ILE A 16 -13.21 4.03 -1.43
C ILE A 16 -11.79 4.41 -1.87
N LEU A 17 -10.79 3.58 -1.56
CA LEU A 17 -9.42 3.79 -2.03
C LEU A 17 -9.32 3.74 -3.55
N LYS A 18 -10.07 2.83 -4.18
CA LYS A 18 -10.18 2.72 -5.64
C LYS A 18 -10.84 3.95 -6.25
N THR A 19 -11.92 4.44 -5.63
CA THR A 19 -12.58 5.69 -6.05
C THR A 19 -11.63 6.87 -5.97
N LEU A 20 -10.89 6.99 -4.86
CA LEU A 20 -9.85 8.00 -4.68
C LEU A 20 -8.75 7.89 -5.74
N HIS A 21 -8.26 6.68 -6.01
CA HIS A 21 -7.25 6.46 -7.05
C HIS A 21 -7.75 6.79 -8.45
N ASN A 22 -9.00 6.47 -8.79
CA ASN A 22 -9.58 6.84 -10.08
C ASN A 22 -9.71 8.36 -10.23
N GLN A 23 -10.00 9.09 -9.15
CA GLN A 23 -10.15 10.55 -9.18
C GLN A 23 -8.80 11.29 -9.16
N LEU A 24 -7.79 10.75 -8.47
CA LEU A 24 -6.57 11.46 -8.11
C LEU A 24 -5.28 10.75 -8.56
N GLY A 25 -5.38 9.55 -9.11
CA GLY A 25 -4.25 8.70 -9.49
C GLY A 25 -3.38 9.27 -10.61
N MET A 26 -3.92 10.18 -11.42
CA MET A 26 -3.13 10.93 -12.41
C MET A 26 -2.28 12.05 -11.77
N CYS A 27 -2.55 12.43 -10.52
CA CYS A 27 -1.77 13.41 -9.79
C CYS A 27 -0.55 12.72 -9.16
N HIS A 28 0.67 13.06 -9.61
CA HIS A 28 1.88 12.51 -8.99
C HIS A 28 2.04 12.96 -7.53
N ARG A 29 1.68 14.22 -7.25
CA ARG A 29 1.62 14.81 -5.91
C ARG A 29 0.27 15.46 -5.70
N ILE A 30 -0.27 15.33 -4.49
CA ILE A 30 -1.56 15.90 -4.11
C ILE A 30 -1.38 16.87 -2.94
N PRO A 31 -1.90 18.11 -3.03
CA PRO A 31 -1.91 19.02 -1.90
C PRO A 31 -2.95 18.61 -0.85
N LEU A 32 -2.67 18.92 0.42
CA LEU A 32 -3.54 18.55 1.54
C LEU A 32 -4.99 18.99 1.34
N CYS A 33 -5.21 20.24 0.90
CA CYS A 33 -6.56 20.78 0.69
C CYS A 33 -7.39 19.97 -0.32
N LYS A 34 -6.76 19.48 -1.39
CA LYS A 34 -7.44 18.71 -2.44
C LYS A 34 -7.82 17.32 -1.96
N ILE A 35 -6.97 16.67 -1.17
CA ILE A 35 -7.32 15.38 -0.59
C ILE A 35 -8.37 15.54 0.51
N GLU A 36 -8.30 16.59 1.34
CA GLU A 36 -9.32 16.89 2.37
C GLU A 36 -10.71 17.03 1.77
N GLU A 37 -10.84 17.81 0.69
CA GLU A 37 -12.11 17.99 -0.02
C GLU A 37 -12.68 16.64 -0.49
N LYS A 38 -11.87 15.82 -1.16
CA LYS A 38 -12.31 14.49 -1.64
C LYS A 38 -12.61 13.53 -0.49
N TRP A 39 -11.82 13.57 0.57
CA TRP A 39 -11.97 12.72 1.75
C TRP A 39 -13.28 13.00 2.48
N LEU A 40 -13.61 14.28 2.70
CA LEU A 40 -14.87 14.72 3.30
C LEU A 40 -16.06 14.43 2.39
N ALA A 41 -15.92 14.59 1.07
CA ALA A 41 -16.98 14.26 0.11
C ALA A 41 -17.34 12.76 0.11
N LEU A 42 -16.40 11.90 0.52
CA LEU A 42 -16.62 10.46 0.71
C LEU A 42 -17.14 10.11 2.11
N GLY A 43 -17.43 11.12 2.95
CA GLY A 43 -17.95 10.95 4.30
C GLY A 43 -16.92 10.43 5.31
N LEU A 44 -15.63 10.50 4.98
CA LEU A 44 -14.58 9.96 5.84
C LEU A 44 -14.16 10.98 6.93
N PRO A 45 -13.83 10.52 8.15
CA PRO A 45 -13.41 11.41 9.22
C PRO A 45 -12.08 12.11 8.92
N LEU A 46 -12.02 13.43 9.09
CA LEU A 46 -10.81 14.23 8.88
C LEU A 46 -9.65 13.81 9.79
N LEU A 47 -9.95 13.39 11.03
CA LEU A 47 -8.95 12.89 11.97
C LEU A 47 -8.15 11.70 11.41
N ARG A 48 -8.80 10.84 10.61
CA ARG A 48 -8.13 9.70 9.96
C ARG A 48 -7.18 10.17 8.86
N LEU A 49 -7.60 11.16 8.08
CA LEU A 49 -6.74 11.77 7.08
C LEU A 49 -5.50 12.40 7.73
N GLN A 50 -5.69 13.14 8.81
CA GLN A 50 -4.59 13.77 9.57
C GLN A 50 -3.63 12.73 10.16
N ALA A 51 -4.15 11.61 10.67
CA ALA A 51 -3.31 10.50 11.16
C ALA A 51 -2.45 9.89 10.04
N ILE A 52 -3.04 9.66 8.86
CA ILE A 52 -2.30 9.20 7.67
C ILE A 52 -1.25 10.24 7.27
N TRP A 53 -1.64 11.51 7.23
CA TRP A 53 -0.76 12.61 6.81
C TRP A 53 0.45 12.77 7.74
N THR A 54 0.20 12.69 9.04
CA THR A 54 1.23 12.77 10.08
C THR A 54 2.15 11.55 10.04
N THR A 55 1.59 10.35 9.83
CA THR A 55 2.36 9.11 9.70
C THR A 55 3.34 9.21 8.53
N GLY A 56 2.88 9.72 7.38
CA GLY A 56 3.73 9.95 6.22
C GLY A 56 4.68 11.12 6.33
N LYS A 57 4.61 11.90 7.42
CA LYS A 57 5.36 13.14 7.64
C LYS A 57 5.26 14.08 6.44
N PHE A 58 4.08 14.14 5.82
CA PHE A 58 3.86 14.94 4.63
C PHE A 58 3.78 16.43 5.00
N GLY A 59 4.30 17.27 4.11
CA GLY A 59 4.26 18.73 4.26
C GLY A 59 2.95 19.31 3.72
N TYR A 60 3.06 20.28 2.82
CA TYR A 60 1.92 20.89 2.12
C TYR A 60 1.32 19.96 1.04
N ASP A 61 2.13 19.05 0.51
CA ASP A 61 1.74 18.05 -0.46
C ASP A 61 2.40 16.69 -0.16
N ALA A 62 1.82 15.64 -0.73
CA ALA A 62 2.28 14.26 -0.59
C ALA A 62 2.32 13.58 -1.96
N PRO A 63 3.32 12.70 -2.22
CA PRO A 63 3.24 11.81 -3.36
C PRO A 63 2.01 10.90 -3.24
N TRP A 64 1.21 10.83 -4.30
CA TRP A 64 -0.06 10.09 -4.28
C TRP A 64 0.13 8.62 -3.88
N THR A 65 1.17 7.99 -4.41
CA THR A 65 1.51 6.59 -4.14
C THR A 65 1.81 6.32 -2.67
N HIS A 66 2.53 7.21 -2.00
CA HIS A 66 2.85 7.10 -0.58
C HIS A 66 1.62 7.34 0.29
N PHE A 67 0.80 8.34 -0.04
CA PHE A 67 -0.46 8.59 0.66
C PHE A 67 -1.37 7.36 0.58
N LEU A 68 -1.57 6.83 -0.63
CA LEU A 68 -2.43 5.66 -0.85
C LEU A 68 -1.87 4.41 -0.14
N ALA A 69 -0.55 4.26 -0.07
CA ALA A 69 0.08 3.16 0.65
C ALA A 69 -0.24 3.18 2.15
N LEU A 70 -0.15 4.35 2.78
CA LEU A 70 -0.53 4.49 4.19
C LEU A 70 -2.03 4.28 4.41
N ALA A 71 -2.86 4.78 3.50
CA ALA A 71 -4.31 4.61 3.57
C ALA A 71 -4.69 3.12 3.43
N ALA A 72 -4.07 2.39 2.49
CA ALA A 72 -4.24 0.94 2.35
C ALA A 72 -3.81 0.19 3.62
N ALA A 73 -2.70 0.58 4.24
CA ALA A 73 -2.22 -0.03 5.46
C ALA A 73 -3.14 0.17 6.68
N GLN A 74 -4.06 1.14 6.65
CA GLN A 74 -5.05 1.32 7.71
C GLN A 74 -6.15 0.25 7.69
N ILE A 75 -6.35 -0.43 6.56
CA ILE A 75 -7.40 -1.46 6.39
C ILE A 75 -6.83 -2.85 6.11
N SER A 76 -5.54 -2.94 5.82
CA SER A 76 -4.82 -4.20 5.66
C SER A 76 -4.13 -4.59 6.97
N PRO A 77 -4.23 -5.86 7.42
CA PRO A 77 -3.64 -6.28 8.69
C PRO A 77 -2.12 -6.50 8.61
N THR A 78 -1.57 -6.74 7.41
CA THR A 78 -0.14 -6.99 7.20
C THR A 78 0.43 -6.16 6.06
N VAL A 79 1.76 -6.00 6.03
CA VAL A 79 2.46 -5.33 4.91
C VAL A 79 2.23 -6.08 3.60
N SER A 80 2.12 -7.41 3.67
CA SER A 80 1.79 -8.28 2.54
C SER A 80 0.41 -7.95 1.97
N ASP A 81 -0.60 -7.87 2.84
CA ASP A 81 -1.97 -7.52 2.43
C ASP A 81 -2.07 -6.08 1.93
N THR A 82 -1.31 -5.15 2.53
CA THR A 82 -1.21 -3.77 2.04
C THR A 82 -0.65 -3.74 0.62
N LEU A 83 0.45 -4.43 0.37
CA LEU A 83 1.05 -4.47 -0.97
C LEU A 83 0.12 -5.17 -1.97
N ALA A 84 -0.61 -6.21 -1.55
CA ALA A 84 -1.58 -6.88 -2.41
C ALA A 84 -2.75 -5.97 -2.79
N LEU A 85 -3.25 -5.20 -1.83
CA LEU A 85 -4.26 -4.17 -2.07
C LEU A 85 -3.72 -3.04 -2.96
N LEU A 86 -2.46 -2.62 -2.79
CA LEU A 86 -1.85 -1.62 -3.68
C LEU A 86 -1.68 -2.16 -5.11
N CYS A 87 -1.38 -3.45 -5.28
CA CYS A 87 -1.39 -4.09 -6.58
C CYS A 87 -2.79 -3.98 -7.22
N SER A 88 -3.87 -4.29 -6.51
CA SER A 88 -5.23 -4.18 -7.06
C SER A 88 -5.63 -2.73 -7.38
N LEU A 89 -5.08 -1.75 -6.66
CA LEU A 89 -5.34 -0.33 -6.90
C LEU A 89 -4.56 0.21 -8.11
N PHE A 90 -3.29 -0.13 -8.26
CA PHE A 90 -2.42 0.42 -9.32
C PHE A 90 -2.34 -0.42 -10.59
N THR A 91 -2.86 -1.66 -10.57
CA THR A 91 -2.84 -2.50 -11.76
C THR A 91 -3.70 -1.91 -12.88
N THR A 92 -3.26 -2.14 -14.12
CA THR A 92 -4.07 -1.90 -15.32
C THR A 92 -4.78 -3.15 -15.80
N ASP A 93 -4.56 -4.28 -15.14
CA ASP A 93 -5.14 -5.56 -15.52
C ASP A 93 -6.65 -5.58 -15.24
N PRO A 94 -7.45 -6.33 -16.02
CA PRO A 94 -8.88 -6.41 -15.82
C PRO A 94 -9.24 -6.97 -14.44
N GLU A 95 -10.37 -6.52 -13.87
CA GLU A 95 -10.86 -7.04 -12.59
C GLU A 95 -11.01 -8.57 -12.64
N GLY A 96 -10.42 -9.27 -11.66
CA GLY A 96 -10.41 -10.73 -11.58
C GLY A 96 -9.14 -11.42 -12.10
N SER A 97 -8.20 -10.67 -12.68
CA SER A 97 -6.84 -11.13 -12.99
C SER A 97 -5.92 -11.07 -11.75
N ASP A 98 -4.70 -11.59 -11.86
CA ASP A 98 -3.68 -11.46 -10.82
C ASP A 98 -3.02 -10.08 -10.94
N PRO A 99 -3.36 -9.11 -10.07
CA PRO A 99 -3.05 -7.70 -10.32
C PRO A 99 -1.55 -7.49 -10.28
N ALA A 100 -0.94 -7.21 -11.43
CA ALA A 100 0.49 -6.99 -11.52
C ALA A 100 0.80 -5.50 -11.59
N ILE A 101 1.89 -5.09 -10.95
CA ILE A 101 2.43 -3.72 -11.00
C ILE A 101 3.91 -3.74 -11.40
N PRO A 102 4.44 -2.64 -11.95
CA PRO A 102 5.86 -2.52 -12.22
C PRO A 102 6.69 -2.76 -10.97
N PHE A 103 7.75 -3.57 -11.08
CA PHE A 103 8.62 -3.91 -9.95
C PHE A 103 9.27 -2.68 -9.30
N GLY A 104 9.55 -1.63 -10.09
CA GLY A 104 10.02 -0.35 -9.58
C GLY A 104 9.02 0.33 -8.64
N LEU A 105 7.72 0.29 -8.98
CA LEU A 105 6.65 0.82 -8.12
C LEU A 105 6.53 0.00 -6.84
N PHE A 106 6.49 -1.32 -6.96
CA PHE A 106 6.49 -2.23 -5.80
C PHE A 106 7.65 -1.95 -4.85
N THR A 107 8.86 -1.81 -5.39
CA THR A 107 10.08 -1.56 -4.62
C THR A 107 9.97 -0.25 -3.83
N SER A 108 9.51 0.82 -4.48
CA SER A 108 9.30 2.13 -3.83
C SER A 108 8.28 2.03 -2.70
N LEU A 109 7.14 1.38 -2.95
CA LEU A 109 6.06 1.21 -1.97
C LEU A 109 6.53 0.37 -0.77
N TYR A 110 7.23 -0.74 -1.02
CA TYR A 110 7.70 -1.63 0.03
C TYR A 110 8.76 -0.96 0.91
N TYR A 111 9.73 -0.23 0.33
CA TYR A 111 10.68 0.56 1.12
C TYR A 111 9.99 1.58 2.02
N PHE A 112 8.98 2.25 1.49
CA PHE A 112 8.24 3.26 2.23
C PHE A 112 7.40 2.66 3.37
N LEU A 113 6.65 1.59 3.09
CA LEU A 113 5.85 0.88 4.11
C LEU A 113 6.73 0.29 5.22
N ALA A 114 7.90 -0.25 4.87
CA ALA A 114 8.89 -0.74 5.82
C ALA A 114 9.61 0.36 6.62
N ALA A 115 9.51 1.63 6.19
CA ALA A 115 10.05 2.76 6.94
C ALA A 115 9.01 3.34 7.91
N GLU A 116 7.75 3.43 7.48
CA GLU A 116 6.70 4.14 8.23
C GLU A 116 5.80 3.22 9.07
N ILE A 117 5.59 1.95 8.68
CA ILE A 117 4.56 1.08 9.28
C ILE A 117 5.13 -0.21 9.85
N GLY A 118 5.87 -0.93 9.02
CA GLY A 118 6.49 -2.18 9.44
C GLY A 118 7.85 -1.83 10.01
N SER A 119 8.13 -2.19 11.27
CA SER A 119 9.48 -2.18 11.84
C SER A 119 10.37 -3.24 11.16
N VAL A 120 10.32 -3.32 9.83
CA VAL A 120 11.06 -4.27 9.01
C VAL A 120 12.47 -3.71 8.81
N PRO A 121 13.51 -4.45 9.19
CA PRO A 121 14.87 -4.01 8.99
C PRO A 121 15.17 -3.73 7.52
N LYS A 122 15.84 -2.62 7.21
CA LYS A 122 16.24 -2.27 5.83
C LYS A 122 17.04 -3.39 5.14
N SER A 123 17.80 -4.17 5.90
CA SER A 123 18.51 -5.36 5.41
C SER A 123 17.55 -6.44 4.91
N HIS A 124 16.45 -6.68 5.62
CA HIS A 124 15.41 -7.62 5.24
C HIS A 124 14.68 -7.16 3.97
N VAL A 125 14.32 -5.87 3.92
CA VAL A 125 13.71 -5.26 2.73
C VAL A 125 14.60 -5.45 1.49
N ARG A 126 15.90 -5.14 1.61
CA ARG A 126 16.88 -5.33 0.53
C ARG A 126 16.99 -6.78 0.09
N HIS A 127 17.05 -7.72 1.04
CA HIS A 127 17.13 -9.15 0.73
C HIS A 127 15.91 -9.62 -0.08
N VAL A 128 14.71 -9.24 0.34
CA VAL A 128 13.46 -9.56 -0.36
C VAL A 128 13.46 -8.98 -1.78
N ILE A 129 13.81 -7.69 -1.92
CA ILE A 129 13.87 -7.04 -3.23
C ILE A 129 14.90 -7.71 -4.13
N GLN A 130 16.09 -8.03 -3.63
CA GLN A 130 17.13 -8.69 -4.42
C GLN A 130 16.70 -10.07 -4.90
N HIS A 131 16.04 -10.86 -4.04
CA HIS A 131 15.48 -12.15 -4.40
C HIS A 131 14.43 -12.03 -5.52
N HIS A 132 13.52 -11.06 -5.42
CA HIS A 132 12.51 -10.85 -6.44
C HIS A 132 13.09 -10.25 -7.73
N ALA A 133 14.06 -9.36 -7.65
CA ALA A 133 14.73 -8.77 -8.81
C ALA A 133 15.37 -9.84 -9.71
N TYR A 134 16.02 -10.85 -9.10
CA TYR A 134 16.60 -11.98 -9.83
C TYR A 134 15.52 -12.80 -10.56
N ASN A 135 14.38 -13.03 -9.91
CA ASN A 135 13.28 -13.80 -10.49
C ASN A 135 12.48 -13.01 -11.55
N ILE A 136 12.41 -11.69 -11.44
CA ILE A 136 11.63 -10.80 -12.33
C ILE A 136 12.40 -10.41 -13.60
N GLN A 137 13.73 -10.59 -13.61
CA GLN A 137 14.55 -10.38 -14.80
C GLN A 137 14.10 -11.22 -16.02
N GLY A 138 13.36 -12.31 -15.80
CA GLY A 138 12.73 -13.12 -16.86
C GLY A 138 11.26 -12.81 -17.16
N SER A 139 10.58 -11.96 -16.38
CA SER A 139 9.13 -11.74 -16.44
C SER A 139 8.78 -10.25 -16.53
N CYS A 140 8.89 -9.68 -17.73
CA CYS A 140 8.38 -8.34 -18.15
C CYS A 140 8.56 -7.15 -17.17
N GLY A 141 9.36 -7.26 -16.12
CA GLY A 141 9.47 -6.25 -15.06
C GLY A 141 8.25 -6.10 -14.15
N LEU A 142 7.33 -7.08 -14.12
CA LEU A 142 6.08 -7.01 -13.34
C LEU A 142 6.12 -7.92 -12.11
N ILE A 143 5.46 -7.50 -11.04
CA ILE A 143 5.28 -8.29 -9.82
C ILE A 143 3.82 -8.25 -9.37
N SER A 144 3.31 -9.40 -8.96
CA SER A 144 1.94 -9.58 -8.49
C SER A 144 1.91 -10.22 -7.09
N PRO A 145 0.78 -10.14 -6.38
CA PRO A 145 0.60 -10.77 -5.07
C PRO A 145 0.92 -12.25 -5.07
N ARG A 146 0.54 -12.99 -6.12
CA ARG A 146 0.88 -14.41 -6.23
C ARG A 146 2.38 -14.67 -6.19
N VAL A 147 3.20 -13.77 -6.73
CA VAL A 147 4.67 -13.93 -6.76
C VAL A 147 5.27 -13.73 -5.38
N PHE A 148 4.93 -12.64 -4.69
CA PHE A 148 5.55 -12.32 -3.38
C PHE A 148 4.90 -13.03 -2.19
N GLN A 149 3.66 -13.50 -2.32
CA GLN A 149 2.99 -14.35 -1.32
C GLN A 149 3.25 -15.84 -1.54
N HIS A 150 3.87 -16.23 -2.66
CA HIS A 150 4.15 -17.63 -2.97
C HIS A 150 4.93 -18.32 -1.83
N ARG A 151 4.63 -19.59 -1.53
CA ARG A 151 5.26 -20.35 -0.41
C ARG A 151 6.79 -20.38 -0.45
N MET A 152 7.39 -20.26 -1.63
CA MET A 152 8.85 -20.21 -1.81
C MET A 152 9.45 -18.80 -1.79
N ALA A 153 8.64 -17.74 -1.87
CA ALA A 153 9.12 -16.36 -1.78
C ALA A 153 9.57 -16.00 -0.34
N PRO A 154 10.52 -15.09 -0.16
CA PRO A 154 10.87 -14.59 1.17
C PRO A 154 9.67 -13.84 1.77
N LYS A 155 9.52 -13.89 3.10
CA LYS A 155 8.45 -13.14 3.77
C LYS A 155 8.67 -11.64 3.64
N LEU A 156 7.60 -10.88 3.38
CA LEU A 156 7.66 -9.42 3.35
C LEU A 156 7.85 -8.79 4.74
N HIS A 157 7.52 -9.50 5.81
CA HIS A 157 7.84 -9.09 7.17
C HIS A 157 8.33 -10.32 7.93
N PRO A 158 9.47 -10.26 8.64
CA PRO A 158 10.09 -11.42 9.28
C PRO A 158 9.13 -12.11 10.28
N ASP A 159 8.43 -11.32 11.08
CA ASP A 159 7.55 -11.81 12.15
C ASP A 159 6.09 -12.04 11.73
N GLN A 160 5.69 -11.70 10.49
CA GLN A 160 4.31 -11.91 10.07
C GLN A 160 4.09 -13.33 9.53
N PRO A 161 2.87 -13.88 9.70
CA PRO A 161 2.47 -15.09 8.99
C PRO A 161 2.52 -14.85 7.49
N LYS A 162 2.63 -15.95 6.75
CA LYS A 162 2.70 -15.93 5.30
C LYS A 162 1.32 -16.13 4.69
#